data_AF-A0A9D8A2P3-F1
#
_entry.id   AF-A0A9D8A2P3-F1
#
_cell.length_a   1.000
_cell.length_b   1.000
_cell.length_c   1.000
_cell.angle_alpha   90.00
_cell.angle_beta   90.00
_cell.angle_gamma   90.00
#
_symmetry.space_group_name_H-M   'P 1'
#
loop_
_entity.id
_entity.type
_entity.pdbx_description
1 polymer ?
#
loop_
_entity_poly.entity_id
_entity_poly.type
_entity_poly.pdbx_seq_one_letter_code
_entity_poly.pdbx_strand_id
1 'polypeptide(L)'
;MAIAQGFATGIKQYLTLDSWQAGLYVVLLCSYQALPYGLFGLVYSSRVCSGGRYGALRSAACMTLILYLFPVPLPVFQVHSLYIFPILIQLLDIGGEPLLLFLFSLFNWLLVDLMLCLKHRVRTLQVSVSLLMLCIVVLGYGQFRLDGQLEKQESIDMEGGMRIVAIQPNVPLPGTLSDHKEEKEHALRALKEMTQKALATDWELSLVVWPEAPIHMSLEPGSDDWAQFEALSRQQAVPLMINGSRIEPDSGREYNASALLDNGERLAEYRKQILFPFAEYIPGEEQLLFLRTL
;
A
#
# COMPACT_ATOMS: atom_id res chain seq x y z
N MET A 1 11.31 14.19 -13.42
CA MET A 1 12.37 14.86 -12.64
C MET A 1 11.97 15.09 -11.17
N ALA A 2 10.76 15.61 -10.90
CA ALA A 2 10.28 15.85 -9.53
C ALA A 2 10.15 14.59 -8.64
N ILE A 3 9.72 13.45 -9.19
CA ILE A 3 9.54 12.20 -8.40
C ILE A 3 10.89 11.62 -7.95
N ALA A 4 11.88 11.58 -8.84
CA ALA A 4 13.23 11.12 -8.48
C ALA A 4 13.90 12.06 -7.46
N GLN A 5 13.64 13.37 -7.56
CA GLN A 5 14.09 14.35 -6.57
C GLN A 5 13.40 14.13 -5.21
N GLY A 6 12.09 13.91 -5.18
CA GLY A 6 11.36 13.63 -3.94
C GLY A 6 11.86 12.36 -3.25
N PHE A 7 12.06 11.29 -4.01
CA PHE A 7 12.54 10.02 -3.47
C PHE A 7 14.00 10.09 -2.99
N ALA A 8 14.89 10.74 -3.75
CA ALA A 8 16.27 10.96 -3.33
C ALA A 8 16.35 11.85 -2.07
N THR A 9 15.53 12.92 -2.00
CA THR A 9 15.44 13.76 -0.80
C THR A 9 14.93 12.97 0.40
N GLY A 10 13.92 12.12 0.21
CA GLY A 10 13.40 11.24 1.26
C GLY A 10 14.46 10.30 1.81
N ILE A 11 15.17 9.57 0.94
CA ILE A 11 16.30 8.70 1.33
C ILE A 11 17.39 9.49 2.04
N LYS A 12 17.74 10.66 1.50
CA LYS A 12 18.76 11.55 2.07
C LYS A 12 18.41 11.94 3.52
N GLN A 13 17.18 12.38 3.74
CA GLN A 13 16.71 12.81 5.05
C GLN A 13 16.61 11.64 6.02
N TYR A 14 16.05 10.50 5.57
CA TYR A 14 15.82 9.34 6.42
C TYR A 14 17.11 8.63 6.83
N LEU A 15 18.04 8.43 5.89
CA LEU A 15 19.31 7.73 6.12
C LEU A 15 20.47 8.69 6.46
N THR A 16 20.21 10.00 6.57
CA THR A 16 21.24 11.03 6.83
C THR A 16 22.43 10.98 5.86
N LEU A 17 22.14 10.71 4.58
CA LEU A 17 23.16 10.52 3.54
C LEU A 17 23.54 11.83 2.83
N ASP A 18 24.70 11.81 2.17
CA ASP A 18 25.01 12.83 1.17
C ASP A 18 24.12 12.70 -0.06
N SER A 19 23.91 13.81 -0.77
CA SER A 19 23.07 13.82 -1.99
C SER A 19 23.54 12.83 -3.06
N TRP A 20 24.86 12.62 -3.20
CA TRP A 20 25.41 11.69 -4.18
C TRP A 20 25.20 10.22 -3.77
N GLN A 21 25.27 9.91 -2.47
CA GLN A 21 24.98 8.58 -1.92
C GLN A 21 23.50 8.26 -2.12
N ALA A 22 22.61 9.18 -1.76
CA ALA A 22 21.18 9.02 -2.00
C ALA A 22 20.89 8.78 -3.50
N GLY A 23 21.53 9.55 -4.40
CA GLY A 23 21.43 9.35 -5.84
C GLY A 23 21.88 7.94 -6.29
N LEU A 24 22.98 7.43 -5.73
CA LEU A 24 23.47 6.08 -6.01
C LEU A 24 22.46 5.01 -5.57
N TYR A 25 21.87 5.14 -4.38
CA TYR A 25 20.81 4.23 -3.90
C TYR A 25 19.59 4.23 -4.83
N VAL A 26 19.16 5.40 -5.30
CA VAL A 26 18.06 5.49 -6.27
C VAL A 26 18.40 4.76 -7.56
N VAL A 27 19.62 4.93 -8.09
CA VAL A 27 20.06 4.22 -9.31
C VAL A 27 20.10 2.72 -9.09
N LEU A 28 20.62 2.24 -7.97
CA LEU A 28 20.67 0.81 -7.64
C LEU A 28 19.27 0.21 -7.54
N LEU A 29 18.36 0.88 -6.81
CA LEU A 29 16.98 0.45 -6.66
C LEU A 29 16.24 0.41 -8.01
N CYS A 30 16.37 1.46 -8.83
CA CYS A 30 15.77 1.50 -10.16
C CYS A 30 16.35 0.42 -11.08
N SER A 31 17.66 0.17 -11.00
CA SER A 31 18.31 -0.89 -11.78
C SER A 31 17.78 -2.27 -11.38
N TYR A 32 17.59 -2.51 -10.08
CA TYR A 32 16.99 -3.74 -9.57
C TYR A 32 15.53 -3.89 -10.02
N GLN A 33 14.72 -2.84 -9.91
CA GLN A 33 13.33 -2.83 -10.38
C GLN A 33 13.22 -3.02 -11.91
N ALA A 34 14.25 -2.68 -12.68
CA ALA A 34 14.30 -2.87 -14.13
C ALA A 34 14.61 -4.32 -14.55
N LEU A 35 15.19 -5.14 -13.67
CA LEU A 35 15.56 -6.54 -13.96
C LEU A 35 14.43 -7.40 -14.53
N PRO A 36 13.20 -7.41 -13.98
CA PRO A 36 12.13 -8.22 -14.55
C PRO A 36 11.74 -7.79 -15.97
N TYR A 37 11.86 -6.50 -16.32
CA TYR A 37 11.65 -6.03 -17.69
C TYR A 37 12.77 -6.48 -18.62
N GLY A 38 14.02 -6.46 -18.14
CA GLY A 38 15.17 -7.00 -18.87
C GLY A 38 15.02 -8.51 -19.14
N LEU A 39 14.59 -9.27 -18.11
CA LEU A 39 14.31 -10.70 -18.22
C LEU A 39 13.20 -10.98 -19.23
N PHE A 40 12.10 -10.21 -19.17
CA PHE A 40 11.04 -10.29 -20.17
C PHE A 40 11.57 -10.00 -21.58
N GLY A 41 12.43 -8.98 -21.75
CA GLY A 41 13.07 -8.66 -23.02
C GLY A 41 13.89 -9.82 -23.59
N LEU A 42 14.68 -10.51 -22.75
CA LEU A 42 15.43 -11.71 -23.14
C LEU A 42 14.50 -12.84 -23.59
N VAL A 43 13.45 -13.15 -22.82
CA VAL A 43 12.47 -14.19 -23.18
C VAL A 43 11.75 -13.81 -24.48
N TYR A 44 11.34 -12.55 -24.63
CA TYR A 44 10.67 -12.05 -25.82
C TYR A 44 11.56 -12.16 -27.07
N SER A 45 12.87 -11.88 -26.93
CA SER A 45 13.86 -11.96 -28.02
C SER A 45 14.02 -13.38 -28.58
N SER A 46 13.85 -14.40 -27.73
CA SER A 46 13.91 -15.81 -28.14
C SER A 46 12.71 -16.25 -29.01
N ARG A 47 11.76 -15.34 -29.27
CA ARG A 47 10.50 -15.54 -30.01
C ARG A 47 9.53 -16.55 -29.40
N VAL A 48 9.80 -17.03 -28.19
CA VAL A 48 8.90 -17.91 -27.42
C VAL A 48 7.52 -17.26 -27.23
N CYS A 49 7.50 -15.96 -26.90
CA CYS A 49 6.27 -15.23 -26.59
C CYS A 49 5.68 -14.42 -27.75
N SER A 50 6.49 -14.00 -28.73
CA SER A 50 6.09 -13.01 -29.75
C SER A 50 5.52 -13.59 -31.05
N GLY A 51 5.67 -14.90 -31.29
CA GLY A 51 5.28 -15.50 -32.57
C GLY A 51 3.78 -15.69 -32.79
N GLY A 52 3.37 -15.82 -34.05
CA GLY A 52 2.11 -16.46 -34.44
C GLY A 52 0.83 -15.71 -34.05
N ARG A 53 -0.29 -16.45 -34.00
CA ARG A 53 -1.63 -15.85 -33.85
C ARG A 53 -2.03 -15.42 -32.44
N TYR A 54 -1.26 -15.85 -31.45
CA TYR A 54 -1.50 -15.60 -30.04
C TYR A 54 -0.30 -14.86 -29.40
N GLY A 55 0.47 -14.11 -30.20
CA GLY A 55 1.66 -13.37 -29.76
C GLY A 55 1.35 -12.39 -28.62
N ALA A 56 0.32 -11.53 -28.79
CA ALA A 56 -0.11 -10.62 -27.73
C ALA A 56 -0.49 -11.33 -26.42
N LEU A 57 -1.26 -12.43 -26.50
CA LEU A 57 -1.69 -13.19 -25.33
C LEU A 57 -0.50 -13.78 -24.56
N ARG A 58 0.42 -14.44 -25.28
CA ARG A 58 1.61 -15.04 -24.67
C ARG A 58 2.58 -13.99 -24.13
N SER A 59 2.71 -12.86 -24.81
CA SER A 59 3.57 -11.75 -24.37
C SER A 59 3.01 -11.10 -23.10
N ALA A 60 1.70 -10.85 -23.05
CA ALA A 60 1.04 -10.35 -21.85
C ALA A 60 1.18 -11.33 -20.68
N ALA A 61 0.86 -12.61 -20.88
CA ALA A 61 0.97 -13.64 -19.83
C ALA A 61 2.40 -13.78 -19.30
N CYS A 62 3.40 -13.80 -20.19
CA CYS A 62 4.79 -13.89 -19.81
C CYS A 62 5.27 -12.64 -19.04
N MET A 63 4.91 -11.44 -19.51
CA MET A 63 5.25 -10.20 -18.83
C MET A 63 4.65 -10.15 -17.42
N THR A 64 3.36 -10.48 -17.29
CA THR A 64 2.68 -10.53 -15.99
C THR A 64 3.32 -11.55 -15.07
N LEU A 65 3.61 -12.75 -15.55
CA LEU A 65 4.23 -13.81 -14.75
C LEU A 65 5.59 -13.36 -14.23
N ILE A 66 6.43 -12.79 -15.10
CA ILE A 66 7.75 -12.29 -14.71
C ILE A 66 7.62 -11.15 -13.71
N LEU A 67 6.79 -10.14 -13.98
CA LEU A 67 6.65 -8.99 -13.07
C LEU A 67 6.11 -9.40 -11.71
N TYR A 68 5.09 -10.27 -11.66
CA TYR A 68 4.43 -10.63 -10.42
C TYR A 68 5.23 -11.62 -9.56
N LEU A 69 5.97 -12.54 -10.18
CA LEU A 69 6.80 -13.51 -9.45
C LEU A 69 8.18 -12.98 -9.11
N PHE A 70 8.66 -11.92 -9.78
CA PHE A 70 9.98 -11.38 -9.50
C PHE A 70 9.97 -10.70 -8.13
N PRO A 71 10.86 -11.08 -7.21
CA PRO A 71 10.92 -10.47 -5.88
C PRO A 71 11.36 -9.01 -6.05
N VAL A 72 10.48 -8.08 -5.72
CA VAL A 72 10.80 -6.65 -5.69
C VAL A 72 10.58 -6.10 -4.29
N PRO A 73 11.50 -5.26 -3.75
CA PRO A 73 11.33 -4.65 -2.44
C PRO A 73 10.14 -3.68 -2.41
N LEU A 74 9.79 -3.12 -3.57
CA LEU A 74 8.67 -2.22 -3.77
C LEU A 74 7.79 -2.79 -4.88
N PRO A 75 6.69 -3.50 -4.56
CA PRO A 75 5.77 -4.07 -5.55
C PRO A 75 4.89 -2.98 -6.14
N VAL A 76 5.48 -2.12 -6.97
CA VAL A 76 4.78 -1.03 -7.66
C VAL A 76 4.57 -1.42 -9.11
N PHE A 77 3.32 -1.74 -9.46
CA PHE A 77 2.94 -2.12 -10.81
C PHE A 77 2.28 -0.96 -11.56
N GLN A 78 2.31 -1.00 -12.90
CA GLN A 78 1.73 0.05 -13.75
C GLN A 78 0.23 0.22 -13.52
N VAL A 79 -0.45 -0.86 -13.13
CA VAL A 79 -1.91 -0.87 -12.93
C VAL A 79 -2.36 -0.02 -11.76
N HIS A 80 -1.48 0.32 -10.81
CA HIS A 80 -1.83 1.31 -9.78
C HIS A 80 -2.22 2.65 -10.38
N SER A 81 -1.69 3.04 -11.55
CA SER A 81 -2.09 4.28 -12.23
C SER A 81 -3.58 4.31 -12.63
N LEU A 82 -4.24 3.16 -12.67
CA LEU A 82 -5.65 3.04 -13.03
C LEU A 82 -6.60 3.39 -11.87
N TYR A 83 -6.10 3.67 -10.65
CA TYR A 83 -6.96 4.00 -9.50
C TYR A 83 -7.88 5.20 -9.75
N ILE A 84 -7.47 6.13 -10.63
CA ILE A 84 -8.24 7.32 -11.02
C ILE A 84 -9.44 6.94 -11.92
N PHE A 85 -9.44 5.73 -12.47
CA PHE A 85 -10.47 5.21 -13.37
C PHE A 85 -11.15 3.98 -12.77
N PRO A 86 -12.09 4.14 -11.81
CA PRO A 86 -12.74 3.03 -11.12
C PRO A 86 -13.32 1.96 -12.03
N ILE A 87 -13.85 2.33 -13.20
CA ILE A 87 -14.40 1.39 -14.19
C ILE A 87 -13.37 0.37 -14.69
N LEU A 88 -12.08 0.72 -14.72
CA LEU A 88 -11.02 -0.14 -15.25
C LEU A 88 -10.48 -1.13 -14.21
N ILE A 89 -10.70 -0.89 -12.92
CA ILE A 89 -10.10 -1.68 -11.84
C ILE A 89 -11.04 -2.71 -11.23
N GLN A 90 -12.30 -2.77 -11.64
CA GLN A 90 -13.29 -3.66 -11.00
C GLN A 90 -12.90 -5.14 -11.05
N LEU A 91 -12.16 -5.56 -12.09
CA LEU A 91 -11.66 -6.94 -12.23
C LEU A 91 -10.64 -7.37 -11.15
N LEU A 92 -10.22 -6.45 -10.27
CA LEU A 92 -9.47 -6.77 -9.05
C LEU A 92 -10.21 -7.77 -8.16
N ASP A 93 -11.54 -7.75 -8.12
CA ASP A 93 -12.33 -8.65 -7.28
C ASP A 93 -12.40 -10.10 -7.77
N ILE A 94 -12.04 -10.36 -9.03
CA ILE A 94 -12.00 -11.71 -9.62
C ILE A 94 -10.61 -12.31 -9.51
N GLY A 95 -9.58 -11.59 -9.98
CA GLY A 95 -8.24 -12.14 -10.13
C GLY A 95 -7.13 -11.32 -9.50
N GLY A 96 -7.51 -10.32 -8.70
CA GLY A 96 -6.58 -9.42 -8.04
C GLY A 96 -5.72 -8.62 -9.03
N GLU A 97 -4.64 -8.09 -8.49
CA GLU A 97 -3.63 -7.34 -9.24
C GLU A 97 -3.02 -8.12 -10.42
N PRO A 98 -2.70 -9.44 -10.34
CA PRO A 98 -2.16 -10.19 -11.47
C PRO A 98 -3.07 -10.17 -12.70
N LEU A 99 -4.38 -10.34 -12.51
CA LEU A 99 -5.33 -10.32 -13.62
C LEU A 99 -5.40 -8.92 -14.23
N LEU A 100 -5.46 -7.87 -13.40
CA LEU A 100 -5.48 -6.51 -13.90
C LEU A 100 -4.21 -6.17 -14.68
N LEU A 101 -3.04 -6.57 -14.18
CA LEU A 101 -1.75 -6.40 -14.84
C LEU A 101 -1.71 -7.13 -16.18
N PHE A 102 -2.22 -8.36 -16.22
CA PHE A 102 -2.36 -9.12 -17.45
C PHE A 102 -3.24 -8.43 -18.49
N LEU A 103 -4.43 -7.93 -18.10
CA LEU A 103 -5.34 -7.26 -19.02
C LEU A 103 -4.76 -5.94 -19.53
N PHE A 104 -4.09 -5.19 -18.66
CA PHE A 104 -3.36 -3.97 -19.03
C PHE A 104 -2.25 -4.27 -20.04
N SER A 105 -1.42 -5.29 -19.78
CA SER A 105 -0.38 -5.72 -20.71
C SER A 105 -0.97 -6.25 -22.02
N LEU A 106 -2.07 -7.01 -21.97
CA LEU A 106 -2.75 -7.55 -23.15
C LEU A 106 -3.31 -6.46 -24.04
N PHE A 107 -3.92 -5.43 -23.46
CA PHE A 107 -4.41 -4.27 -24.20
C PHE A 107 -3.26 -3.61 -24.99
N ASN A 108 -2.14 -3.33 -24.32
CA ASN A 108 -0.96 -2.73 -24.95
C ASN A 108 -0.39 -3.63 -26.08
N TRP A 109 -0.29 -4.93 -25.85
CA TRP A 109 0.19 -5.86 -26.87
C TRP A 109 -0.75 -6.00 -28.06
N LEU A 110 -2.07 -6.00 -27.83
CA LEU A 110 -3.06 -5.99 -28.91
C LEU A 110 -3.00 -4.69 -29.73
N LEU A 111 -2.71 -3.55 -29.10
CA LEU A 111 -2.47 -2.29 -29.83
C LEU A 111 -1.22 -2.38 -30.72
N VAL A 112 -0.12 -2.93 -30.20
CA VAL A 112 1.11 -3.15 -31.00
C VAL A 112 0.83 -4.11 -32.16
N ASP A 113 0.18 -5.25 -31.90
CA ASP A 113 -0.22 -6.22 -32.93
C ASP A 113 -1.12 -5.56 -33.98
N LEU A 114 -2.06 -4.69 -33.57
CA LEU A 114 -2.95 -3.99 -34.50
C LEU A 114 -2.17 -3.05 -35.42
N MET A 115 -1.24 -2.26 -34.87
CA MET A 115 -0.39 -1.35 -35.65
C MET A 115 0.46 -2.11 -36.67
N LEU A 116 1.04 -3.25 -36.29
CA LEU A 116 1.82 -4.10 -37.18
C LEU A 116 0.93 -4.78 -38.25
N CYS A 117 -0.24 -5.28 -37.85
CA CYS A 117 -1.20 -5.92 -38.75
C CYS A 117 -1.78 -4.94 -39.77
N LEU A 118 -2.05 -3.69 -39.38
CA LEU A 118 -2.50 -2.62 -40.29
C LEU A 118 -1.47 -2.32 -41.37
N LYS A 119 -0.18 -2.29 -41.02
CA LYS A 119 0.92 -2.05 -41.97
C LYS A 119 1.05 -3.16 -43.01
N HIS A 120 0.91 -4.42 -42.58
CA HIS A 120 1.10 -5.58 -43.45
C HIS A 120 -0.22 -6.13 -44.04
N ARG A 121 -1.38 -5.58 -43.64
CA ARG A 121 -2.75 -6.01 -44.00
C ARG A 121 -3.05 -7.48 -43.73
N VAL A 122 -2.46 -8.04 -42.69
CA VAL A 122 -2.66 -9.44 -42.28
C VAL A 122 -3.33 -9.45 -40.91
N ARG A 123 -4.39 -10.25 -40.72
CA ARG A 123 -5.06 -10.50 -39.43
C ARG A 123 -5.66 -9.28 -38.70
N THR A 124 -5.76 -8.13 -39.35
CA THR A 124 -6.31 -6.89 -38.77
C THR A 124 -7.68 -7.09 -38.13
N LEU A 125 -8.60 -7.80 -38.79
CA LEU A 125 -9.94 -8.05 -38.25
C LEU A 125 -9.89 -8.85 -36.94
N GLN A 126 -9.09 -9.92 -36.91
CA GLN A 126 -8.95 -10.76 -35.72
C GLN A 126 -8.43 -9.96 -34.51
N VAL A 127 -7.40 -9.13 -34.71
CA VAL A 127 -6.82 -8.32 -33.64
C VAL A 127 -7.79 -7.22 -33.20
N SER A 128 -8.47 -6.57 -34.15
CA SER A 128 -9.49 -5.54 -33.85
C SER A 128 -10.64 -6.10 -33.04
N VAL A 129 -11.14 -7.29 -33.40
CA VAL A 129 -12.20 -7.99 -32.65
C VAL A 129 -11.68 -8.38 -31.26
N SER A 130 -10.45 -8.87 -31.14
CA SER A 130 -9.87 -9.25 -29.84
C SER A 130 -9.73 -8.03 -28.92
N LEU A 131 -9.28 -6.90 -29.45
CA LEU A 131 -9.16 -5.64 -28.71
C LEU A 131 -10.54 -5.11 -28.30
N LEU A 132 -11.52 -5.12 -29.21
CA LEU A 132 -12.88 -4.72 -28.91
C LEU A 132 -13.50 -5.60 -27.82
N MET A 133 -13.35 -6.92 -27.92
CA MET A 133 -13.84 -7.86 -26.91
C MET A 133 -13.18 -7.61 -25.55
N LEU A 134 -11.87 -7.33 -25.51
CA LEU A 134 -11.18 -6.96 -24.27
C LEU A 134 -11.78 -5.68 -23.66
N CYS A 135 -12.00 -4.64 -24.46
CA CYS A 135 -12.63 -3.40 -23.99
C CYS A 135 -14.06 -3.64 -23.48
N ILE A 136 -14.87 -4.44 -24.19
CA ILE A 136 -16.23 -4.78 -23.78
C ILE A 136 -16.22 -5.52 -22.44
N VAL A 137 -15.30 -6.48 -22.25
CA VAL A 137 -15.20 -7.23 -20.99
C VAL A 137 -14.79 -6.31 -19.84
N VAL A 138 -13.73 -5.51 -20.02
CA VAL A 138 -13.21 -4.63 -18.96
C VAL A 138 -14.23 -3.55 -18.59
N LEU A 139 -14.74 -2.82 -19.59
CA LEU A 139 -15.68 -1.72 -19.36
C LEU A 139 -17.06 -2.24 -18.95
N GLY A 140 -17.53 -3.33 -19.56
CA GLY A 140 -18.83 -3.92 -19.26
C GLY A 140 -18.88 -4.50 -17.85
N TYR A 141 -17.86 -5.26 -17.45
CA TYR A 141 -17.76 -5.74 -16.07
C TYR A 141 -17.57 -4.58 -15.09
N GLY A 142 -16.74 -3.60 -15.47
CA GLY A 142 -16.55 -2.35 -14.73
C GLY A 142 -17.86 -1.65 -14.39
N GLN A 143 -18.64 -1.37 -15.42
CA GLN A 143 -19.94 -0.73 -15.28
C GLN A 143 -20.90 -1.58 -14.44
N PHE A 144 -21.03 -2.87 -14.74
CA PHE A 144 -21.89 -3.79 -14.00
C PHE A 144 -21.60 -3.81 -12.50
N ARG A 145 -20.32 -3.80 -12.11
CA ARG A 145 -19.93 -3.79 -10.69
C ARG A 145 -20.20 -2.46 -10.01
N LEU A 146 -19.94 -1.35 -10.68
CA LEU A 146 -20.20 -0.02 -10.15
C LEU A 146 -21.70 0.23 -9.96
N ASP A 147 -22.53 -0.16 -10.92
CA ASP A 147 -23.99 -0.03 -10.82
C ASP A 147 -24.53 -0.84 -9.64
N GLY A 148 -24.08 -2.08 -9.48
CA GLY A 148 -24.46 -2.92 -8.34
C GLY A 148 -23.93 -2.43 -6.98
N GLN A 149 -22.86 -1.63 -6.95
CA GLN A 149 -22.37 -0.98 -5.73
C GLN A 149 -23.22 0.26 -5.38
N LEU A 150 -23.61 1.05 -6.37
CA LEU A 150 -24.47 2.21 -6.19
C LEU A 150 -25.85 1.80 -5.67
N GLU A 151 -26.47 0.78 -6.27
CA GLU A 151 -27.76 0.24 -5.80
C GLU A 151 -27.68 -0.23 -4.34
N LYS A 152 -26.59 -0.90 -3.97
CA LYS A 152 -26.36 -1.32 -2.58
C LYS A 152 -26.21 -0.12 -1.67
N GLN A 153 -25.44 0.89 -2.06
CA GLN A 153 -25.22 2.09 -1.25
C GLN A 153 -26.52 2.88 -1.02
N GLU A 154 -27.39 2.99 -2.03
CA GLU A 154 -28.71 3.61 -1.91
C GLU A 154 -29.65 2.81 -1.00
N SER A 155 -29.46 1.48 -0.93
CA SER A 155 -30.25 0.60 -0.06
C SER A 155 -29.75 0.51 1.39
N ILE A 156 -28.57 1.06 1.70
CA ILE A 156 -28.07 1.11 3.08
C ILE A 156 -28.87 2.16 3.83
N ASP A 157 -29.75 1.68 4.71
CA ASP A 157 -30.44 2.53 5.65
C ASP A 157 -29.40 3.17 6.59
N MET A 158 -29.38 4.50 6.65
CA MET A 158 -28.40 5.25 7.45
C MET A 158 -28.52 4.93 8.95
N GLU A 159 -29.62 4.32 9.38
CA GLU A 159 -29.85 3.83 10.74
C GLU A 159 -28.92 2.67 11.14
N GLY A 160 -28.35 1.93 10.18
CA GLY A 160 -27.39 0.85 10.43
C GLY A 160 -25.92 1.21 10.19
N GLY A 161 -25.62 2.46 9.83
CA GLY A 161 -24.27 2.92 9.51
C GLY A 161 -23.42 3.21 10.75
N MET A 162 -22.14 2.81 10.72
CA MET A 162 -21.17 3.22 11.74
C MET A 162 -20.52 4.55 11.37
N ARG A 163 -20.44 5.49 12.31
CA ARG A 163 -19.69 6.74 12.12
C ARG A 163 -18.31 6.61 12.75
N ILE A 164 -17.29 6.72 11.91
CA ILE A 164 -15.89 6.55 12.31
C ILE A 164 -15.17 7.88 12.10
N VAL A 165 -14.36 8.31 13.07
CA VAL A 165 -13.47 9.46 12.90
C VAL A 165 -12.01 8.97 12.86
N ALA A 166 -11.26 9.40 11.85
CA ALA A 166 -9.82 9.16 11.75
C ALA A 166 -9.07 10.42 12.16
N ILE A 167 -8.21 10.31 13.16
CA ILE A 167 -7.39 11.41 13.66
C ILE A 167 -6.11 11.51 12.81
N GLN A 168 -5.74 12.71 12.39
CA GLN A 168 -4.51 12.95 11.63
C GLN A 168 -3.76 14.13 12.24
N PRO A 169 -3.01 13.91 13.33
CA PRO A 169 -2.23 14.97 13.94
C PRO A 169 -1.03 15.20 13.02
N ASN A 170 -0.81 16.45 12.59
CA ASN A 170 0.32 16.82 11.75
C ASN A 170 1.62 16.83 12.57
N VAL A 171 2.00 15.65 13.10
CA VAL A 171 3.16 15.44 13.96
C VAL A 171 4.43 15.41 13.10
N PRO A 172 5.46 16.20 13.44
CA PRO A 172 6.72 16.19 12.69
C PRO A 172 7.47 14.86 12.92
N LEU A 173 8.41 14.55 12.03
CA LEU A 173 9.24 13.35 12.15
C LEU A 173 10.17 13.45 13.39
N PRO A 174 10.56 12.31 14.00
CA PRO A 174 11.53 12.25 15.10
C PRO A 174 12.82 13.00 14.81
N GLY A 175 13.37 13.65 15.84
CA GLY A 175 14.61 14.43 15.74
C GLY A 175 14.41 15.83 15.15
N THR A 176 13.16 16.31 15.07
CA THR A 176 12.85 17.69 14.67
C THR A 176 12.82 18.64 15.88
N LEU A 177 12.54 18.12 17.08
CA LEU A 177 12.77 18.82 18.34
C LEU A 177 14.03 18.27 19.02
N SER A 178 14.55 19.03 19.98
CA SER A 178 15.79 18.70 20.70
C SER A 178 15.65 17.55 21.70
N ASP A 179 14.42 17.23 22.13
CA ASP A 179 14.14 16.20 23.14
C ASP A 179 13.01 15.28 22.67
N HIS A 180 13.31 13.98 22.57
CA HIS A 180 12.35 12.94 22.19
C HIS A 180 11.16 12.82 23.13
N LYS A 181 11.33 13.18 24.41
CA LYS A 181 10.21 13.18 25.36
C LYS A 181 9.22 14.29 25.04
N GLU A 182 9.72 15.48 24.71
CA GLU A 182 8.89 16.62 24.31
C GLU A 182 8.15 16.34 22.98
N GLU A 183 8.80 15.68 22.02
CA GLU A 183 8.18 15.23 20.75
C GLU A 183 6.99 14.30 21.02
N LYS A 184 7.21 13.30 21.86
CA LYS A 184 6.18 12.34 22.24
C LYS A 184 5.01 13.01 22.95
N GLU A 185 5.28 13.86 23.95
CA GLU A 185 4.24 14.57 24.68
C GLU A 185 3.45 15.53 23.78
N HIS A 186 4.12 16.21 22.84
CA HIS A 186 3.46 17.07 21.86
C HIS A 186 2.53 16.26 20.93
N ALA A 187 3.00 15.14 20.39
CA ALA A 187 2.21 14.27 19.53
C ALA A 187 1.00 13.66 20.26
N LEU A 188 1.19 13.20 21.50
CA LEU A 188 0.12 12.64 22.32
C LEU A 188 -0.91 13.70 22.69
N ARG A 189 -0.49 14.94 23.00
CA ARG A 189 -1.41 16.07 23.20
C ARG A 189 -2.23 16.34 21.95
N ALA A 190 -1.60 16.41 20.77
CA ALA A 190 -2.30 16.64 19.51
C ALA A 190 -3.35 15.55 19.23
N LEU A 191 -3.00 14.27 19.44
CA LEU A 191 -3.93 13.14 19.30
C LEU A 191 -5.15 13.28 20.24
N LYS A 192 -4.91 13.58 21.52
CA LYS A 192 -5.97 13.74 22.53
C LYS A 192 -6.86 14.95 22.24
N GLU A 193 -6.29 16.09 21.90
CA GLU A 193 -7.04 17.31 21.59
C GLU A 193 -7.92 17.13 20.35
N MET A 194 -7.40 16.49 19.29
CA MET A 194 -8.20 16.19 18.10
C MET A 194 -9.30 15.17 18.39
N THR A 195 -9.04 14.19 19.26
CA THR A 195 -10.05 13.23 19.74
C THR A 195 -11.17 13.95 20.50
N GLN A 196 -10.82 14.84 21.43
CA GLN A 196 -11.79 15.65 22.17
C GLN A 196 -12.61 16.55 21.25
N LYS A 197 -11.98 17.20 20.27
CA LYS A 197 -12.69 18.00 19.26
C LYS A 197 -13.67 17.17 18.44
N ALA A 198 -13.31 15.95 18.07
CA ALA A 198 -14.19 15.06 17.33
C ALA A 198 -15.39 14.61 18.18
N LEU A 199 -15.16 14.27 19.45
CA LEU A 199 -16.20 13.83 20.37
C LEU A 199 -17.11 14.97 20.86
N ALA A 200 -16.67 16.22 20.73
CA ALA A 200 -17.49 17.40 21.01
C ALA A 200 -18.45 17.77 19.86
N THR A 201 -18.44 17.03 18.74
CA THR A 201 -19.41 17.22 17.66
C THR A 201 -20.76 16.60 18.02
N ASP A 202 -21.84 17.06 17.38
CA ASP A 202 -23.19 16.50 17.58
C ASP A 202 -23.37 15.12 16.91
N TRP A 203 -22.30 14.52 16.40
CA TRP A 203 -22.35 13.22 15.74
C TRP A 203 -22.23 12.10 16.77
N GLU A 204 -23.17 11.16 16.74
CA GLU A 204 -23.04 9.89 17.46
C GLU A 204 -21.97 9.05 16.74
N LEU A 205 -20.76 9.02 17.34
CA LEU A 205 -19.60 8.31 16.83
C LEU A 205 -19.55 6.88 17.36
N SER A 206 -19.21 5.94 16.48
CA SER A 206 -19.07 4.51 16.79
C SER A 206 -17.62 4.11 17.06
N LEU A 207 -16.64 4.87 16.55
CA LEU A 207 -15.21 4.56 16.68
C LEU A 207 -14.34 5.79 16.43
N VAL A 208 -13.27 5.95 17.21
CA VAL A 208 -12.17 6.86 16.93
C VAL A 208 -10.92 6.07 16.56
N VAL A 209 -10.27 6.41 15.45
CA VAL A 209 -9.07 5.73 14.96
C VAL A 209 -7.88 6.70 14.98
N TRP A 210 -6.83 6.34 15.71
CA TRP A 210 -5.55 7.03 15.67
C TRP A 210 -4.66 6.44 14.59
N PRO A 211 -3.81 7.24 13.94
CA PRO A 211 -2.89 6.75 12.93
C PRO A 211 -1.70 6.05 13.60
N GLU A 212 -0.87 5.41 12.79
CA GLU A 212 0.51 5.13 13.19
C GLU A 212 1.24 6.47 13.33
N ALA A 213 1.62 6.83 14.56
CA ALA A 213 2.38 8.04 14.80
C ALA A 213 3.87 7.71 14.80
N PRO A 214 4.75 8.61 14.31
CA PRO A 214 6.18 8.37 14.29
C PRO A 214 6.78 8.65 15.68
N ILE A 215 6.17 8.14 16.74
CA ILE A 215 6.61 8.28 18.13
C ILE A 215 6.42 6.95 18.85
N HIS A 216 7.31 6.65 19.79
CA HIS A 216 7.19 5.45 20.61
C HIS A 216 6.09 5.62 21.66
N MET A 217 5.00 4.85 21.51
CA MET A 217 3.90 4.76 22.47
C MET A 217 3.78 3.33 22.95
N SER A 218 3.98 3.08 24.24
CA SER A 218 3.85 1.73 24.79
C SER A 218 2.37 1.38 24.98
N LEU A 219 1.97 0.24 24.46
CA LEU A 219 0.68 -0.36 24.73
C LEU A 219 0.79 -1.46 25.82
N GLU A 220 1.86 -1.48 26.62
CA GLU A 220 2.01 -2.46 27.70
C GLU A 220 1.18 -2.07 28.94
N PRO A 221 0.37 -3.00 29.51
CA PRO A 221 -0.33 -2.76 30.76
C PRO A 221 0.63 -2.32 31.87
N GLY A 222 0.29 -1.23 32.57
CA GLY A 222 1.13 -0.65 33.62
C GLY A 222 2.17 0.38 33.15
N SER A 223 2.31 0.62 31.84
CA SER A 223 3.08 1.74 31.33
C SER A 223 2.34 3.08 31.51
N ASP A 224 3.09 4.19 31.59
CA ASP A 224 2.51 5.54 31.68
C ASP A 224 1.64 5.90 30.46
N ASP A 225 1.99 5.38 29.27
CA ASP A 225 1.21 5.57 28.06
C ASP A 225 -0.11 4.81 28.13
N TRP A 226 -0.07 3.53 28.55
CA TRP A 226 -1.26 2.72 28.71
C TRP A 226 -2.24 3.33 29.71
N ALA A 227 -1.75 3.81 30.86
CA ALA A 227 -2.59 4.49 31.85
C ALA A 227 -3.33 5.70 31.25
N GLN A 228 -2.67 6.44 30.36
CA GLN A 228 -3.30 7.57 29.65
C GLN A 228 -4.34 7.12 28.62
N PHE A 229 -4.10 6.02 27.90
CA PHE A 229 -5.07 5.46 26.95
C PHE A 229 -6.28 4.86 27.64
N GLU A 230 -6.07 4.16 28.74
CA GLU A 230 -7.11 3.61 29.60
C GLU A 230 -7.98 4.73 30.18
N ALA A 231 -7.36 5.79 30.70
CA ALA A 231 -8.09 6.96 31.19
C ALA A 231 -8.90 7.65 30.07
N LEU A 232 -8.31 7.81 28.89
CA LEU A 232 -9.02 8.38 27.74
C LEU A 232 -10.20 7.50 27.31
N SER A 233 -10.01 6.19 27.23
CA SER A 233 -11.06 5.24 26.86
C SER A 233 -12.18 5.14 27.90
N ARG A 234 -11.90 5.36 29.19
CA ARG A 234 -12.94 5.44 30.23
C ARG A 234 -13.71 6.75 30.23
N GLN A 235 -13.03 7.85 29.90
CA GLN A 235 -13.65 9.17 29.84
C GLN A 235 -14.61 9.31 28.66
N GLN A 236 -14.37 8.54 27.59
CA GLN A 236 -15.12 8.61 26.35
C GLN A 236 -15.99 7.37 26.19
N ALA A 237 -17.28 7.53 25.94
CA ALA A 237 -18.20 6.41 25.72
C ALA A 237 -18.06 5.77 24.32
N VAL A 238 -16.98 6.08 23.59
CA VAL A 238 -16.74 5.65 22.21
C VAL A 238 -15.45 4.83 22.16
N PRO A 239 -15.47 3.64 21.55
CA PRO A 239 -14.27 2.82 21.35
C PRO A 239 -13.13 3.57 20.64
N LEU A 240 -11.88 3.25 21.00
CA LEU A 240 -10.67 3.86 20.47
C LEU A 240 -9.76 2.79 19.84
N MET A 241 -9.35 3.00 18.59
CA MET A 241 -8.30 2.20 17.95
C MET A 241 -6.97 2.98 18.00
N ILE A 242 -6.01 2.49 18.77
CA ILE A 242 -4.74 3.18 19.05
C ILE A 242 -3.58 2.34 18.54
N ASN A 243 -2.60 2.99 17.91
CA ASN A 243 -1.34 2.36 17.49
C ASN A 243 -0.23 2.61 18.52
N GLY A 244 0.69 1.66 18.65
CA GLY A 244 1.85 1.75 19.52
C GLY A 244 2.66 0.46 19.50
N SER A 245 3.60 0.32 20.43
CA SER A 245 4.45 -0.86 20.53
C SER A 245 3.97 -1.85 21.56
N ARG A 246 4.19 -3.13 21.28
CA ARG A 246 3.88 -4.25 22.16
C ARG A 246 5.05 -5.20 22.27
N ILE A 247 5.34 -5.60 23.50
CA ILE A 247 6.42 -6.51 23.81
C ILE A 247 5.82 -7.87 24.09
N GLU A 248 6.29 -8.87 23.36
CA GLU A 248 5.92 -10.25 23.62
C GLU A 248 6.60 -10.77 24.90
N PRO A 249 5.85 -11.23 25.91
CA PRO A 249 6.41 -11.55 27.23
C PRO A 249 7.51 -12.61 27.19
N ASP A 250 7.38 -13.63 26.35
CA ASP A 250 8.30 -14.78 26.33
C ASP A 250 9.58 -14.51 25.55
N SER A 251 9.48 -13.76 24.44
CA SER A 251 10.60 -13.53 23.52
C SER A 251 11.28 -12.17 23.73
N GLY A 252 10.60 -11.23 24.40
CA GLY A 252 11.01 -9.83 24.47
C GLY A 252 10.92 -9.09 23.12
N ARG A 253 10.34 -9.72 22.09
CA ARG A 253 10.22 -9.12 20.75
C ARG A 253 9.21 -7.99 20.78
N GLU A 254 9.62 -6.85 20.23
CA GLU A 254 8.76 -5.69 20.05
C GLU A 254 8.02 -5.75 18.71
N TYR A 255 6.74 -5.40 18.74
CA TYR A 255 5.84 -5.35 17.59
C TYR A 255 5.24 -3.96 17.48
N ASN A 256 5.16 -3.46 16.25
CA ASN A 256 4.22 -2.39 15.91
C ASN A 256 2.81 -2.99 15.94
N ALA A 257 1.93 -2.43 16.76
CA ALA A 257 0.64 -3.00 17.08
C ALA A 257 -0.47 -1.95 17.11
N SER A 258 -1.68 -2.40 16.79
CA SER A 258 -2.92 -1.64 16.96
C SER A 258 -3.77 -2.32 18.03
N ALA A 259 -4.26 -1.58 19.00
CA ALA A 259 -5.18 -2.05 20.03
C ALA A 259 -6.55 -1.38 19.88
N LEU A 260 -7.62 -2.16 20.00
CA LEU A 260 -8.98 -1.64 20.18
C LEU A 260 -9.26 -1.58 21.68
N LEU A 261 -9.58 -0.38 22.16
CA LEU A 261 -9.93 -0.09 23.54
C LEU A 261 -11.40 0.29 23.66
N ASP A 262 -12.06 -0.20 24.70
CA ASP A 262 -13.40 0.22 25.09
C ASP A 262 -13.51 0.24 26.61
N ASN A 263 -14.05 1.34 27.17
CA ASN A 263 -14.17 1.56 28.61
C ASN A 263 -12.89 1.26 29.43
N GLY A 264 -11.71 1.53 28.86
CA GLY A 264 -10.41 1.27 29.49
C GLY A 264 -9.88 -0.15 29.35
N GLU A 265 -10.63 -1.06 28.71
CA GLU A 265 -10.22 -2.44 28.48
C GLU A 265 -9.77 -2.63 27.03
N ARG A 266 -8.80 -3.52 26.83
CA ARG A 266 -8.38 -3.95 25.49
C ARG A 266 -9.29 -5.05 24.99
N LEU A 267 -10.08 -4.77 23.96
CA LEU A 267 -10.97 -5.75 23.34
C LEU A 267 -10.25 -6.62 22.30
N ALA A 268 -9.33 -6.02 21.55
CA ALA A 268 -8.61 -6.68 20.48
C ALA A 268 -7.23 -6.06 20.24
N GLU A 269 -6.37 -6.83 19.58
CA GLU A 269 -5.01 -6.43 19.22
C GLU A 269 -4.64 -7.02 17.86
N TYR A 270 -3.99 -6.20 17.04
CA TYR A 270 -3.32 -6.62 15.82
C TYR A 270 -1.83 -6.32 15.95
N ARG A 271 -0.98 -7.26 15.55
CA ARG A 271 0.47 -7.07 15.44
C ARG A 271 0.86 -7.08 13.97
N LYS A 272 1.67 -6.12 13.55
CA LYS A 272 2.15 -5.99 12.16
C LYS A 272 2.87 -7.27 11.73
N GLN A 273 2.40 -7.89 10.65
CA GLN A 273 2.90 -9.18 10.15
C GLN A 273 3.93 -9.02 9.04
N ILE A 274 3.71 -8.05 8.14
CA ILE A 274 4.61 -7.77 7.02
C ILE A 274 5.39 -6.52 7.37
N LEU A 275 6.69 -6.70 7.54
CA LEU A 275 7.61 -5.63 7.92
C LEU A 275 8.21 -4.96 6.68
N PHE A 276 8.49 -3.67 6.79
CA PHE A 276 9.15 -2.94 5.72
C PHE A 276 10.67 -3.22 5.76
N PRO A 277 11.25 -3.79 4.69
CA PRO A 277 12.66 -4.16 4.68
C PRO A 277 13.56 -2.93 4.82
N PHE A 278 14.66 -3.09 5.53
CA PHE A 278 15.66 -2.06 5.85
C PHE A 278 15.18 -0.90 6.75
N ALA A 279 13.89 -0.80 7.05
CA ALA A 279 13.38 0.13 8.07
C ALA A 279 13.00 -0.59 9.37
N GLU A 280 12.29 -1.72 9.27
CA GLU A 280 11.78 -2.47 10.42
C GLU A 280 12.56 -3.75 10.70
N TYR A 281 13.30 -4.26 9.72
CA TYR A 281 14.20 -5.41 9.87
C TYR A 281 15.31 -5.35 8.81
N ILE A 282 16.39 -6.10 9.03
CA ILE A 282 17.49 -6.21 8.05
C ILE A 282 17.36 -7.55 7.31
N PRO A 283 17.02 -7.55 6.00
CA PRO A 283 16.94 -8.79 5.24
C PRO A 283 18.27 -9.58 5.28
N GLY A 284 18.18 -10.84 5.68
CA GLY A 284 19.34 -11.73 5.75
C GLY A 284 20.13 -11.68 7.07
N GLU A 285 19.72 -10.87 8.06
CA GLU A 285 20.48 -10.70 9.31
C GLU A 285 20.55 -11.95 10.19
N GLU A 286 19.62 -12.90 10.02
CA GLU A 286 19.68 -14.19 10.70
C GLU A 286 20.76 -15.10 10.10
N GLN A 287 21.00 -14.99 8.79
CA GLN A 287 22.01 -15.78 8.06
C GLN A 287 23.38 -15.09 8.05
N LEU A 288 23.40 -13.76 8.06
CA LEU A 288 24.57 -12.91 7.95
C LEU A 288 24.69 -12.02 9.19
N LEU A 289 25.11 -12.62 10.31
CA LEU A 289 25.13 -11.98 11.63
C LEU A 289 25.93 -10.65 11.68
N PHE A 290 26.91 -10.45 10.80
CA PHE A 290 27.67 -9.20 10.72
C PHE A 290 26.80 -7.99 10.34
N LEU A 291 25.64 -8.22 9.70
CA LEU A 291 24.70 -7.16 9.35
C LEU A 291 24.09 -6.48 10.59
N ARG A 292 24.04 -7.16 11.73
CA ARG A 292 23.56 -6.57 13.01
C ARG A 292 24.55 -5.61 13.65
N THR A 293 25.78 -5.55 13.13
CA THR A 293 26.89 -4.74 13.67
C THR A 293 27.28 -3.58 12.77
N LEU A 294 26.65 -3.44 11.62
CA LEU A 294 26.78 -2.29 10.72
C LEU A 294 25.88 -1.14 11.18
#